data_AF-A0A967XZL1-F1
#
_entry.id   AF-A0A967XZL1-F1
#
_cell.length_a   1.000
_cell.length_b   1.000
_cell.length_c   1.000
_cell.angle_alpha   90.00
_cell.angle_beta   90.00
_cell.angle_gamma   90.00
#
_symmetry.space_group_name_H-M   'P 1'
#
loop_
_entity.id
_entity.type
_entity.pdbx_description
1 polymer ?
#
loop_
_entity_poly.entity_id
_entity_poly.type
_entity_poly.pdbx_seq_one_letter_code
_entity_poly.pdbx_strand_id
1 'polypeptide(L)'
;MFGSKTRPGLILIMPNEYKNLEEMRREALQGIVDQNGTRLSPSSDIKSFGKNGLELDYSGTIEWNQASVHAIGLLSPHQSGATILVAVEPQYYNEQYTELARSIARSMTFAKPEFGPMVEQWKQQLGGCRLTYMSSYNSGYGGGGYMDKTIIDLCPQGFFNYKDASETTINAGDYAGGYSYSRSAGAGTWKVIGRGTNVLLRLKFHNEEVYEYSLAQENGKTYLNGKRYFRTCDPNDSVAEARPQCW
;
A
#
# COMPACT_ATOMS: atom_id res chain seq x y z
N MET A 1 -0.54 0.91 34.46
CA MET A 1 0.66 0.05 34.48
C MET A 1 1.02 -0.39 33.07
N PHE A 2 1.92 0.34 32.42
CA PHE A 2 2.39 0.00 31.07
C PHE A 2 3.67 -0.85 31.16
N GLY A 3 3.53 -2.15 30.90
CA GLY A 3 4.52 -3.08 30.34
C GLY A 3 5.78 -3.52 31.11
N SER A 4 6.34 -2.72 32.03
CA SER A 4 7.65 -3.03 32.63
C SER A 4 7.66 -2.93 34.16
N LYS A 5 8.32 -3.90 34.80
CA LYS A 5 8.49 -3.97 36.27
C LYS A 5 9.68 -3.17 36.79
N THR A 6 10.56 -2.69 35.90
CA THR A 6 11.78 -1.95 36.26
C THR A 6 11.71 -0.46 35.92
N ARG A 7 10.92 -0.07 34.91
CA ARG A 7 10.61 1.33 34.57
C ARG A 7 9.16 1.42 34.05
N PRO A 8 8.24 2.12 34.71
CA PRO A 8 6.86 2.20 34.25
C PRO A 8 6.78 2.88 32.88
N GLY A 9 6.10 2.27 31.92
CA GLY A 9 5.91 2.87 30.60
C GLY A 9 5.89 1.86 29.45
N LEU A 10 5.34 2.30 28.33
CA LEU A 10 5.27 1.56 27.08
C LEU A 10 6.12 2.27 26.03
N ILE A 11 6.80 1.48 25.21
CA ILE A 11 7.45 1.95 23.99
C ILE A 11 6.73 1.29 22.83
N LEU A 12 6.24 2.08 21.88
CA LEU A 12 5.67 1.61 20.63
C LEU A 12 6.53 2.13 19.48
N ILE A 13 6.82 1.25 18.52
CA ILE A 13 7.46 1.61 17.26
C ILE A 13 6.58 1.05 16.16
N MET A 14 6.07 1.94 15.31
CA MET A 14 5.12 1.59 14.26
C MET A 14 5.62 2.15 12.92
N PRO A 15 5.46 1.43 11.81
CA PRO A 15 5.75 2.00 10.50
C PRO A 15 4.80 3.17 10.21
N ASN A 16 5.26 4.14 9.44
CA ASN A 16 4.41 5.18 8.86
C ASN A 16 4.70 5.35 7.37
N GLU A 17 3.74 5.92 6.64
CA GLU A 17 3.80 6.07 5.18
C GLU A 17 3.71 7.53 4.73
N TYR A 18 4.09 8.46 5.61
CA TYR A 18 4.09 9.88 5.30
C TYR A 18 5.04 10.19 4.13
N LYS A 19 4.59 11.01 3.18
CA LYS A 19 5.35 11.36 1.98
C LYS A 19 6.33 12.51 2.24
N ASN A 20 6.02 13.37 3.20
CA ASN A 20 6.81 14.54 3.55
C ASN A 20 6.49 15.05 4.97
N LEU A 21 7.29 16.01 5.46
CA LEU A 21 7.14 16.54 6.82
C LEU A 21 5.86 17.35 7.01
N GLU A 22 5.32 17.98 5.97
CA GLU A 22 4.06 18.74 6.07
C GLU A 22 2.86 17.82 6.25
N GLU A 23 2.81 16.70 5.53
CA GLU A 23 1.81 15.66 5.74
C GLU A 23 1.90 15.09 7.16
N MET A 24 3.10 14.72 7.59
CA MET A 24 3.33 14.23 8.96
C MET A 24 2.89 15.26 10.02
N ARG A 25 3.20 16.55 9.83
CA ARG A 25 2.81 17.63 10.73
C ARG A 25 1.29 17.76 10.84
N ARG A 26 0.58 17.77 9.71
CA ARG A 26 -0.87 17.91 9.68
C ARG A 26 -1.55 16.77 10.41
N GLU A 27 -1.12 15.53 10.18
CA GLU A 27 -1.67 14.36 10.87
C GLU A 27 -1.33 14.37 12.37
N ALA A 28 -0.08 14.72 12.74
CA ALA A 28 0.33 14.80 14.14
C ALA A 28 -0.55 15.75 14.97
N LEU A 29 -0.99 16.88 14.39
CA LEU A 29 -1.84 17.87 15.04
C LEU A 29 -3.29 17.40 15.27
N GLN A 30 -3.77 16.40 14.54
CA GLN A 30 -5.11 15.86 14.74
C GLN A 30 -5.22 15.05 16.05
N GLY A 31 -4.10 14.59 16.59
CA GLY A 31 -4.08 13.67 17.72
C GLY A 31 -4.25 12.21 17.29
N ILE A 32 -4.35 11.32 18.28
CA ILE A 32 -4.53 9.88 18.07
C ILE A 32 -5.81 9.47 18.78
N VAL A 33 -6.75 8.86 18.06
CA VAL A 33 -8.02 8.38 18.63
C VAL A 33 -8.30 6.99 18.10
N ASP A 34 -8.67 6.06 18.98
CA ASP A 34 -9.18 4.74 18.61
C ASP A 34 -10.48 4.40 19.39
N GLN A 35 -11.07 3.24 19.07
CA GLN A 35 -12.28 2.75 19.74
C GLN A 35 -11.99 2.02 21.07
N ASN A 36 -10.73 1.81 21.41
CA ASN A 36 -10.28 1.00 22.55
C ASN A 36 -9.87 1.86 23.75
N GLY A 37 -10.27 3.13 23.78
CA GLY A 37 -9.99 4.05 24.89
C GLY A 37 -8.68 4.83 24.75
N THR A 38 -8.05 4.82 23.58
CA THR A 38 -6.95 5.72 23.26
C THR A 38 -7.49 7.04 22.75
N ARG A 39 -7.13 8.12 23.43
CA ARG A 39 -7.40 9.50 23.00
C ARG A 39 -6.25 10.38 23.44
N LEU A 40 -5.40 10.76 22.50
CA LEU A 40 -4.22 11.60 22.72
C LEU A 40 -4.38 12.88 21.93
N SER A 41 -4.11 14.02 22.57
CA SER A 41 -4.11 15.33 21.95
C SER A 41 -2.75 16.00 22.14
N PRO A 42 -2.26 16.78 21.14
CA PRO A 42 -0.98 17.47 21.26
C PRO A 42 -0.94 18.33 22.52
N SER A 43 0.13 18.20 23.30
CA SER A 43 0.38 18.99 24.52
C SER A 43 1.61 19.89 24.40
N SER A 44 2.32 19.84 23.27
CA SER A 44 3.42 20.74 22.92
C SER A 44 3.32 21.20 21.48
N ASP A 45 4.08 22.25 21.15
CA ASP A 45 4.38 22.58 19.76
C ASP A 45 5.21 21.47 19.11
N ILE A 46 5.04 21.33 17.79
CA ILE A 46 5.85 20.42 16.99
C ILE A 46 7.26 21.00 16.80
N LYS A 47 8.27 20.19 17.07
CA LYS A 47 9.68 20.52 16.86
C LYS A 47 10.27 19.65 15.75
N SER A 48 11.30 20.16 15.09
CA SER A 48 12.05 19.37 14.11
C SER A 48 12.97 18.39 14.83
N PHE A 49 13.01 17.14 14.36
CA PHE A 49 13.94 16.12 14.82
C PHE A 49 14.89 15.75 13.68
N GLY A 50 16.11 16.31 13.72
CA GLY A 50 17.05 16.19 12.61
C GLY A 50 16.51 16.82 11.33
N LYS A 51 16.88 16.26 10.17
CA LYS A 51 16.44 16.75 8.84
C LYS A 51 15.13 16.12 8.35
N ASN A 52 14.79 14.94 8.86
CA ASN A 52 13.76 14.07 8.28
C ASN A 52 12.69 13.65 9.31
N GLY A 53 12.59 14.35 10.44
CA GLY A 53 11.66 13.97 11.48
C GLY A 53 11.02 15.14 12.21
N LEU A 54 9.96 14.83 12.94
CA LEU A 54 9.25 15.74 13.84
C LEU A 54 9.12 15.07 15.21
N GLU A 55 9.18 15.87 16.27
CA GLU A 55 8.88 15.43 17.63
C GLU A 55 7.79 16.32 18.25
N LEU A 56 6.94 15.73 19.08
CA LEU A 56 5.95 16.42 19.90
C LEU A 56 5.52 15.59 21.10
N ASP A 57 4.96 16.27 22.10
CA ASP A 57 4.33 15.64 23.25
C ASP A 57 2.82 15.55 23.04
N TYR A 58 2.23 14.47 23.54
CA TYR A 58 0.80 14.28 23.67
C TYR A 58 0.40 14.04 25.13
N SER A 59 -0.84 14.41 25.46
CA SER A 59 -1.50 14.04 26.70
C SER A 59 -2.88 13.44 26.42
N GLY A 60 -3.36 12.58 27.32
CA GLY A 60 -4.71 12.02 27.24
C GLY A 60 -4.78 10.63 27.83
N THR A 61 -5.44 9.70 27.15
CA THR A 61 -5.59 8.31 27.60
C THR A 61 -5.05 7.31 26.59
N ILE A 62 -4.53 6.19 27.10
CA ILE A 62 -4.25 4.95 26.36
C ILE A 62 -4.95 3.84 27.12
N GLU A 63 -5.81 3.06 26.45
CA GLU A 63 -6.61 2.01 27.09
C GLU A 63 -7.33 2.50 28.37
N TRP A 64 -7.96 3.67 28.30
CA TRP A 64 -8.66 4.32 29.42
C TRP A 64 -7.78 4.80 30.58
N ASN A 65 -6.47 4.59 30.53
CA ASN A 65 -5.52 5.05 31.54
C ASN A 65 -4.87 6.38 31.10
N GLN A 66 -4.71 7.31 32.04
CA GLN A 66 -4.03 8.59 31.76
C GLN A 66 -2.59 8.35 31.31
N ALA A 67 -2.17 9.07 30.28
CA ALA A 67 -0.86 8.94 29.67
C ALA A 67 -0.28 10.30 29.25
N SER A 68 1.01 10.46 29.51
CA SER A 68 1.88 11.45 28.86
C SER A 68 2.76 10.70 27.86
N VAL A 69 2.83 11.21 26.63
CA VAL A 69 3.50 10.52 25.53
C VAL A 69 4.48 11.46 24.85
N HIS A 70 5.72 11.02 24.68
CA HIS A 70 6.66 11.67 23.76
C HIS A 70 6.67 10.91 22.44
N ALA A 71 6.46 11.62 21.34
CA ALA A 71 6.34 11.04 20.01
C ALA A 71 7.41 11.58 19.07
N ILE A 72 8.03 10.69 18.28
CA ILE A 72 8.95 11.05 17.21
C ILE A 72 8.53 10.34 15.92
N GLY A 73 8.20 11.12 14.90
CA GLY A 73 7.99 10.64 13.54
C GLY A 73 9.25 10.82 12.70
N LEU A 74 9.66 9.77 12.00
CA LEU A 74 10.82 9.76 11.09
C LEU A 74 10.36 9.38 9.68
N LEU A 75 10.74 10.18 8.70
CA LEU A 75 10.63 9.84 7.29
C LEU A 75 11.78 8.95 6.87
N SER A 76 11.45 7.96 6.04
CA SER A 76 12.44 7.13 5.36
C SER A 76 12.69 7.62 3.95
N PRO A 77 13.94 7.57 3.46
CA PRO A 77 14.23 7.76 2.03
C PRO A 77 13.65 6.63 1.15
N HIS A 78 13.06 5.58 1.76
CA HIS A 78 12.56 4.39 1.08
C HIS A 78 11.04 4.19 1.24
N GLN A 79 10.27 5.29 1.40
CA GLN A 79 8.81 5.36 1.47
C GLN A 79 8.13 4.84 2.76
N SER A 80 8.78 4.00 3.58
CA SER A 80 8.24 3.54 4.87
C SER A 80 9.08 4.09 6.02
N GLY A 81 8.57 5.13 6.68
CA GLY A 81 9.14 5.75 7.87
C GLY A 81 8.76 5.00 9.15
N ALA A 82 9.03 5.61 10.31
CA ALA A 82 8.58 5.05 11.59
C ALA A 82 8.13 6.14 12.56
N THR A 83 7.17 5.79 13.39
CA THR A 83 6.68 6.58 14.52
C THR A 83 7.06 5.85 15.80
N ILE A 84 7.74 6.55 16.70
CA ILE A 84 8.12 6.08 18.02
C ILE A 84 7.26 6.81 19.04
N LEU A 85 6.60 6.08 19.93
CA LEU A 85 5.86 6.62 21.06
C LEU A 85 6.43 6.06 22.35
N VAL A 86 6.78 6.93 23.28
CA VAL A 86 7.13 6.56 24.65
C VAL A 86 6.05 7.11 25.56
N ALA A 87 5.23 6.22 26.11
CA ALA A 87 4.08 6.55 26.93
C ALA A 87 4.29 6.13 28.39
N VAL A 88 3.90 6.99 29.31
CA VAL A 88 3.97 6.72 30.75
C VAL A 88 2.83 7.43 31.46
N GLU A 89 2.45 6.96 32.66
CA GLU A 89 1.49 7.69 33.49
C GLU A 89 2.07 9.09 33.85
N PRO A 90 1.25 10.16 33.84
CA PRO A 90 1.74 11.53 33.96
C PRO A 90 2.64 11.79 35.18
N GLN A 91 2.33 11.14 36.31
CA GLN A 91 3.09 11.27 37.56
C GLN A 91 4.54 10.77 37.48
N TYR A 92 4.88 9.92 36.52
CA TYR A 92 6.24 9.42 36.32
C TYR A 92 6.96 10.07 35.13
N TYR A 93 6.26 10.91 34.34
CA TYR A 93 6.86 11.54 33.17
C TYR A 93 8.00 12.49 33.58
N ASN A 94 9.13 12.34 32.90
CA ASN A 94 10.32 13.16 33.09
C ASN A 94 11.20 13.08 31.84
N GLU A 95 12.24 13.91 31.78
CA GLU A 95 13.13 14.06 30.62
C GLU A 95 13.80 12.75 30.16
N GLN A 96 13.94 11.74 31.03
CA GLN A 96 14.52 10.46 30.64
C GLN A 96 13.66 9.71 29.60
N TYR A 97 12.34 9.90 29.59
CA TYR A 97 11.46 9.29 28.59
C TYR A 97 11.58 10.00 27.24
N THR A 98 11.76 11.32 27.25
CA THR A 98 12.09 12.10 26.04
C THR A 98 13.42 11.65 25.45
N GLU A 99 14.48 11.56 26.27
CA GLU A 99 15.79 11.13 25.80
C GLU A 99 15.81 9.66 25.35
N LEU A 100 15.00 8.80 25.97
CA LEU A 100 14.82 7.42 25.53
C LEU A 100 14.23 7.35 24.11
N ALA A 101 13.16 8.10 23.84
CA ALA A 101 12.57 8.17 22.51
C ALA A 101 13.59 8.68 21.48
N ARG A 102 14.33 9.74 21.82
CA ARG A 102 15.38 10.32 20.98
C ARG A 102 16.54 9.33 20.75
N SER A 103 16.93 8.54 21.75
CA SER A 103 18.00 7.55 21.58
C SER A 103 17.57 6.44 20.63
N ILE A 104 16.33 5.95 20.75
CA ILE A 104 15.75 4.98 19.83
C ILE A 104 15.74 5.56 18.41
N ALA A 105 15.21 6.78 18.24
CA ALA A 105 15.13 7.46 16.96
C ALA A 105 16.51 7.67 16.30
N ARG A 106 17.53 8.06 17.06
CA ARG A 106 18.91 8.23 16.57
C ARG A 106 19.58 6.90 16.18
N SER A 107 19.22 5.80 16.84
CA SER A 107 19.77 4.47 16.55
C SER A 107 19.13 3.79 15.34
N MET A 108 18.03 4.35 14.84
CA MET A 108 17.21 3.72 13.81
C MET A 108 17.83 3.89 12.43
N THR A 109 17.92 2.80 11.68
CA THR A 109 18.37 2.81 10.29
C THR A 109 17.27 2.27 9.40
N PHE A 110 17.06 2.93 8.26
CA PHE A 110 16.11 2.47 7.26
C PHE A 110 16.83 1.61 6.23
N ALA A 111 16.47 0.34 6.16
CA ALA A 111 16.92 -0.51 5.08
C ALA A 111 16.16 -0.16 3.79
N LYS A 112 16.88 -0.14 2.67
CA LYS A 112 16.25 -0.14 1.36
C LYS A 112 15.55 -1.50 1.18
N PRO A 113 14.24 -1.55 0.92
CA PRO A 113 13.57 -2.81 0.67
C PRO A 113 14.22 -3.53 -0.52
N GLU A 114 14.75 -4.74 -0.30
CA GLU A 114 15.30 -5.58 -1.36
C GLU A 114 14.18 -6.33 -2.07
N PHE A 115 13.46 -5.60 -2.91
CA PHE A 115 12.44 -6.21 -3.75
C PHE A 115 12.99 -6.91 -4.99
N GLY A 116 14.28 -6.76 -5.30
CA GLY A 116 14.89 -7.22 -6.55
C GLY A 116 14.50 -8.65 -6.93
N PRO A 117 14.77 -9.66 -6.07
CA PRO A 117 14.45 -11.05 -6.40
C PRO A 117 12.94 -11.30 -6.59
N MET A 118 12.09 -10.75 -5.71
CA MET A 118 10.65 -10.99 -5.75
C MET A 118 9.97 -10.23 -6.91
N VAL A 119 10.43 -9.02 -7.23
CA VAL A 119 9.98 -8.23 -8.39
C VAL A 119 10.36 -8.92 -9.68
N GLU A 120 11.60 -9.40 -9.81
CA GLU A 120 12.03 -10.13 -11.01
C GLU A 120 11.29 -11.46 -11.14
N GLN A 121 11.06 -12.18 -10.05
CA GLN A 121 10.24 -13.40 -10.05
C GLN A 121 8.82 -13.11 -10.57
N TRP A 122 8.15 -12.08 -10.03
CA TRP A 122 6.81 -11.71 -10.49
C TRP A 122 6.80 -11.24 -11.95
N LYS A 123 7.81 -10.47 -12.36
CA LYS A 123 7.94 -10.01 -13.74
C LYS A 123 8.10 -11.19 -14.70
N GLN A 124 8.93 -12.17 -14.37
CA GLN A 124 9.09 -13.40 -15.14
C GLN A 124 7.81 -14.24 -15.17
N GLN A 125 7.11 -14.32 -14.04
CA GLN A 125 5.87 -15.08 -13.91
C GLN A 125 4.66 -14.47 -14.62
N LEU A 126 4.69 -13.16 -14.90
CA LEU A 126 3.57 -12.43 -15.50
C LEU A 126 3.82 -12.01 -16.95
N GLY A 127 5.07 -11.79 -17.33
CA GLY A 127 5.43 -11.41 -18.69
C GLY A 127 5.03 -12.48 -19.70
N GLY A 128 4.26 -12.10 -20.71
CA GLY A 128 3.70 -13.02 -21.70
C GLY A 128 2.41 -13.69 -21.27
N CYS A 129 1.78 -13.26 -20.17
CA CYS A 129 0.54 -13.87 -19.68
C CYS A 129 -0.67 -12.95 -19.84
N ARG A 130 -1.83 -13.57 -20.10
CA ARG A 130 -3.16 -12.98 -19.92
C ARG A 130 -3.62 -13.22 -18.48
N LEU A 131 -4.05 -12.16 -17.82
CA LEU A 131 -4.77 -12.20 -16.54
C LEU A 131 -6.24 -11.95 -16.81
N THR A 132 -7.10 -12.88 -16.36
CA THR A 132 -8.56 -12.78 -16.51
C THR A 132 -9.23 -12.85 -15.15
N TYR A 133 -9.96 -11.80 -14.81
CA TYR A 133 -10.90 -11.78 -13.69
C TYR A 133 -12.32 -11.91 -14.23
N MET A 134 -13.11 -12.75 -13.59
CA MET A 134 -14.53 -12.93 -13.89
C MET A 134 -15.29 -13.03 -12.57
N SER A 135 -16.33 -12.20 -12.43
CA SER A 135 -17.30 -12.29 -11.35
C SER A 135 -18.69 -12.21 -11.96
N SER A 136 -19.56 -13.17 -11.62
CA SER A 136 -20.95 -13.16 -12.04
C SER A 136 -21.84 -13.16 -10.80
N TYR A 137 -22.76 -12.19 -10.73
CA TYR A 137 -23.84 -12.19 -9.76
C TYR A 137 -25.15 -12.50 -10.47
N ASN A 138 -25.90 -13.47 -9.93
CA ASN A 138 -27.23 -13.83 -10.42
C ASN A 138 -28.21 -13.72 -9.26
N SER A 139 -29.04 -12.68 -9.24
CA SER A 139 -30.20 -12.62 -8.33
C SER A 139 -31.31 -13.48 -8.91
N GLY A 140 -31.40 -14.73 -8.47
CA GLY A 140 -32.48 -15.64 -8.85
C GLY A 140 -33.87 -15.02 -8.66
N TYR A 141 -34.79 -15.40 -9.56
CA TYR A 141 -36.16 -14.89 -9.75
C TYR A 141 -36.27 -13.51 -10.41
N GLY A 142 -36.03 -13.46 -11.73
CA GLY A 142 -36.54 -12.39 -12.62
C GLY A 142 -35.78 -11.06 -12.61
N GLY A 143 -34.67 -10.94 -11.88
CA GLY A 143 -33.81 -9.76 -11.87
C GLY A 143 -32.50 -9.98 -12.63
N GLY A 144 -32.09 -9.01 -13.44
CA GLY A 144 -30.89 -9.07 -14.29
C GLY A 144 -29.61 -9.45 -13.52
N GLY A 145 -28.79 -10.29 -14.13
CA GLY A 145 -27.43 -10.57 -13.66
C GLY A 145 -26.44 -9.54 -14.19
N TYR A 146 -25.28 -9.43 -13.55
CA TYR A 146 -24.14 -8.72 -14.12
C TYR A 146 -22.92 -9.65 -14.12
N MET A 147 -22.14 -9.55 -15.20
CA MET A 147 -20.83 -10.16 -15.31
C MET A 147 -19.78 -9.05 -15.38
N ASP A 148 -18.91 -9.01 -14.38
CA ASP A 148 -17.69 -8.21 -14.44
C ASP A 148 -16.58 -9.08 -15.04
N LYS A 149 -16.01 -8.63 -16.16
CA LYS A 149 -14.87 -9.29 -16.77
C LYS A 149 -13.76 -8.30 -17.06
N THR A 150 -12.62 -8.49 -16.40
CA THR A 150 -11.40 -7.72 -16.65
C THR A 150 -10.35 -8.64 -17.26
N ILE A 151 -9.75 -8.21 -18.37
CA ILE A 151 -8.67 -8.90 -19.08
C ILE A 151 -7.47 -7.98 -19.18
N ILE A 152 -6.30 -8.48 -18.79
CA ILE A 152 -5.03 -7.75 -18.85
C ILE A 152 -4.00 -8.66 -19.54
N ASP A 153 -3.53 -8.28 -20.73
CA ASP A 153 -2.41 -8.95 -21.39
C ASP A 153 -1.11 -8.25 -21.02
N LEU A 154 -0.23 -8.91 -20.29
CA LEU A 154 1.05 -8.34 -19.83
C LEU A 154 2.16 -8.73 -20.79
N CYS A 155 2.44 -7.92 -21.80
CA CYS A 155 3.35 -8.32 -22.88
C CYS A 155 4.82 -8.21 -22.46
N PRO A 156 5.69 -9.19 -22.82
CA PRO A 156 7.08 -9.21 -22.38
C PRO A 156 7.88 -7.96 -22.74
N GLN A 157 7.47 -7.25 -23.80
CA GLN A 157 8.07 -6.01 -24.29
C GLN A 157 7.78 -4.80 -23.37
N GLY A 158 6.94 -4.97 -22.34
CA GLY A 158 6.66 -3.95 -21.31
C GLY A 158 5.40 -3.11 -21.56
N PHE A 159 4.66 -3.36 -22.63
CA PHE A 159 3.32 -2.81 -22.83
C PHE A 159 2.24 -3.79 -22.37
N PHE A 160 1.02 -3.30 -22.13
CA PHE A 160 -0.11 -4.17 -21.79
C PHE A 160 -1.33 -3.85 -22.66
N ASN A 161 -2.21 -4.83 -22.85
CA ASN A 161 -3.57 -4.60 -23.32
C ASN A 161 -4.54 -4.73 -22.15
N TYR A 162 -5.62 -3.94 -22.16
CA TYR A 162 -6.61 -3.93 -21.10
C TYR A 162 -8.00 -3.91 -21.70
N LYS A 163 -8.87 -4.77 -21.18
CA LYS A 163 -10.30 -4.80 -21.53
C LYS A 163 -11.09 -4.98 -20.24
N ASP A 164 -12.11 -4.17 -20.08
CA ASP A 164 -13.07 -4.30 -18.99
C ASP A 164 -14.46 -4.32 -19.61
N ALA A 165 -15.26 -5.32 -19.25
CA ALA A 165 -16.64 -5.45 -19.68
C ALA A 165 -17.50 -5.62 -18.44
N SER A 166 -18.36 -4.64 -18.19
CA SER A 166 -19.48 -4.71 -17.26
C SER A 166 -20.77 -4.52 -18.08
N GLU A 167 -21.79 -5.36 -17.88
CA GLU A 167 -23.08 -5.26 -18.60
C GLU A 167 -23.92 -4.03 -18.18
N THR A 168 -23.46 -3.25 -17.20
CA THR A 168 -23.99 -1.93 -16.87
C THR A 168 -23.04 -0.86 -17.39
N THR A 169 -23.43 -0.23 -18.49
CA THR A 169 -22.84 0.99 -19.09
C THR A 169 -22.11 1.87 -18.08
N ILE A 170 -20.78 1.79 -18.10
CA ILE A 170 -19.90 2.91 -17.76
C ILE A 170 -18.99 3.08 -18.97
N ASN A 171 -19.27 4.14 -19.74
CA ASN A 171 -18.32 4.77 -20.63
C ASN A 171 -17.08 5.17 -19.80
N ALA A 172 -16.14 4.24 -19.59
CA ALA A 172 -14.73 4.59 -19.62
C ALA A 172 -14.46 4.92 -21.09
N GLY A 173 -14.71 6.18 -21.44
CA GLY A 173 -14.91 6.64 -22.81
C GLY A 173 -13.82 6.14 -23.75
N ASP A 174 -14.23 5.66 -24.93
CA ASP A 174 -13.50 5.67 -26.21
C ASP A 174 -12.04 5.17 -26.28
N TYR A 175 -11.44 4.65 -25.21
CA TYR A 175 -10.11 4.04 -25.28
C TYR A 175 -10.16 2.52 -25.53
N ALA A 176 -11.37 1.97 -25.65
CA ALA A 176 -11.64 0.56 -25.94
C ALA A 176 -12.18 0.37 -27.37
N GLY A 177 -11.44 0.80 -28.39
CA GLY A 177 -11.82 0.51 -29.77
C GLY A 177 -11.05 1.30 -30.83
N GLY A 178 -10.05 0.66 -31.44
CA GLY A 178 -9.62 0.91 -32.81
C GLY A 178 -9.28 2.34 -33.23
N TYR A 179 -8.08 2.82 -32.88
CA TYR A 179 -7.38 3.79 -33.72
C TYR A 179 -5.94 3.35 -33.97
N SER A 180 -5.56 3.43 -35.24
CA SER A 180 -4.24 3.12 -35.77
C SER A 180 -3.15 3.94 -35.07
N TYR A 181 -2.59 3.41 -34.00
CA TYR A 181 -1.24 3.72 -33.57
C TYR A 181 -0.55 2.36 -33.39
N SER A 182 0.66 2.24 -33.93
CA SER A 182 1.39 0.99 -34.16
C SER A 182 1.05 -0.16 -33.21
N ARG A 183 0.79 -1.37 -33.76
CA ARG A 183 0.49 -2.65 -33.06
C ARG A 183 1.49 -3.07 -31.95
N SER A 184 2.44 -2.23 -31.61
CA SER A 184 3.56 -2.46 -30.69
C SER A 184 3.43 -1.81 -29.31
N ALA A 185 2.38 -1.01 -29.01
CA ALA A 185 2.36 -0.19 -27.79
C ALA A 185 1.16 -0.38 -26.82
N GLY A 186 0.15 -1.19 -27.17
CA GLY A 186 -1.00 -1.51 -26.31
C GLY A 186 -1.70 -0.29 -25.67
N ALA A 187 -2.34 -0.52 -24.51
CA ALA A 187 -3.03 0.49 -23.69
C ALA A 187 -2.08 1.36 -22.83
N GLY A 188 -0.81 0.95 -22.70
CA GLY A 188 0.19 1.63 -21.88
C GLY A 188 1.36 0.73 -21.53
N THR A 189 2.09 1.09 -20.47
CA THR A 189 3.24 0.31 -19.95
C THR A 189 2.91 -0.37 -18.64
N TRP A 190 3.46 -1.56 -18.40
CA TRP A 190 3.32 -2.26 -17.12
C TRP A 190 4.69 -2.50 -16.49
N LYS A 191 4.72 -2.50 -15.16
CA LYS A 191 5.89 -2.86 -14.36
C LYS A 191 5.48 -3.57 -13.08
N VAL A 192 6.36 -4.42 -12.57
CA VAL A 192 6.30 -4.87 -11.18
C VAL A 192 7.20 -3.96 -10.35
N ILE A 193 6.67 -3.45 -9.25
CA ILE A 193 7.41 -2.57 -8.33
C ILE A 193 7.23 -3.08 -6.90
N GLY A 194 8.18 -2.75 -6.04
CA GLY A 194 8.00 -2.93 -4.60
C GLY A 194 7.65 -1.63 -3.89
N ARG A 195 6.74 -1.71 -2.91
CA ARG A 195 6.37 -0.60 -2.02
C ARG A 195 6.17 -1.14 -0.60
N GLY A 196 6.96 -0.64 0.35
CA GLY A 196 6.91 -1.10 1.75
C GLY A 196 7.35 -2.56 1.90
N THR A 197 6.41 -3.44 2.24
CA THR A 197 6.58 -4.91 2.26
C THR A 197 5.86 -5.61 1.10
N ASN A 198 5.15 -4.86 0.25
CA ASN A 198 4.29 -5.40 -0.80
C ASN A 198 4.95 -5.30 -2.18
N VAL A 199 4.61 -6.25 -3.05
CA VAL A 199 4.93 -6.19 -4.48
C VAL A 199 3.66 -5.85 -5.24
N LEU A 200 3.75 -4.89 -6.15
CA LEU A 200 2.63 -4.34 -6.90
C LEU A 200 2.81 -4.54 -8.40
N LEU A 201 1.73 -4.89 -9.10
CA LEU A 201 1.61 -4.68 -10.54
C LEU A 201 1.13 -3.25 -10.77
N ARG A 202 1.95 -2.44 -11.45
CA ARG A 202 1.60 -1.08 -11.87
C ARG A 202 1.33 -1.06 -13.37
N LEU A 203 0.15 -0.60 -13.75
CA LEU A 203 -0.22 -0.27 -15.13
C LEU A 203 -0.24 1.25 -15.26
N LYS A 204 0.56 1.79 -16.19
CA LYS A 204 0.53 3.21 -16.55
C LYS A 204 -0.03 3.32 -17.97
N PHE A 205 -1.25 3.83 -18.06
CA PHE A 205 -1.93 4.08 -19.32
C PHE A 205 -1.31 5.28 -20.04
N HIS A 206 -1.52 5.38 -21.37
CA HIS A 206 -1.04 6.51 -22.16
C HIS A 206 -1.69 7.85 -21.78
N ASN A 207 -2.87 7.81 -21.17
CA ASN A 207 -3.56 8.99 -20.62
C ASN A 207 -3.02 9.41 -19.23
N GLU A 208 -1.88 8.86 -18.80
CA GLU A 208 -1.24 9.07 -17.50
C GLU A 208 -1.98 8.48 -16.29
N GLU A 209 -3.13 7.80 -16.47
CA GLU A 209 -3.76 7.05 -15.38
C GLU A 209 -2.87 5.90 -14.92
N VAL A 210 -2.83 5.69 -13.61
CA VAL A 210 -2.00 4.65 -12.98
C VAL A 210 -2.88 3.73 -12.14
N TYR A 211 -2.93 2.45 -12.52
CA TYR A 211 -3.60 1.41 -11.75
C TYR A 211 -2.55 0.57 -11.03
N GLU A 212 -2.77 0.31 -9.75
CA GLU A 212 -1.87 -0.49 -8.93
C GLU A 212 -2.63 -1.63 -8.24
N TYR A 213 -2.07 -2.83 -8.36
CA TYR A 213 -2.63 -4.04 -7.76
C TYR A 213 -1.59 -4.69 -6.86
N SER A 214 -1.93 -4.95 -5.59
CA SER A 214 -1.12 -5.81 -4.74
C SER A 214 -1.10 -7.23 -5.31
N LEU A 215 0.11 -7.77 -5.47
CA LEU A 215 0.32 -9.11 -5.98
C LEU A 215 0.45 -10.09 -4.83
N ALA A 216 -0.35 -11.14 -4.87
CA ALA A 216 -0.24 -12.27 -3.96
C ALA A 216 -0.34 -13.59 -4.73
N GLN A 217 0.31 -14.62 -4.20
CA GLN A 217 0.20 -15.98 -4.70
C GLN A 217 -0.21 -16.90 -3.56
N GLU A 218 -1.31 -17.61 -3.74
CA GLU A 218 -1.80 -18.60 -2.77
C GLU A 218 -2.13 -19.89 -3.51
N ASN A 219 -1.55 -21.02 -3.07
CA ASN A 219 -1.77 -22.34 -3.68
C ASN A 219 -1.58 -22.35 -5.21
N GLY A 220 -0.57 -21.63 -5.70
CA GLY A 220 -0.25 -21.50 -7.13
C GLY A 220 -1.19 -20.59 -7.93
N LYS A 221 -2.19 -19.96 -7.30
CA LYS A 221 -3.13 -19.03 -7.95
C LYS A 221 -2.66 -17.59 -7.77
N THR A 222 -2.89 -16.76 -8.79
CA THR A 222 -2.51 -15.35 -8.79
C THR A 222 -3.66 -14.48 -8.28
N TYR A 223 -3.35 -13.54 -7.40
CA TYR A 223 -4.31 -12.60 -6.83
C TYR A 223 -3.84 -11.16 -7.04
N LEU A 224 -4.76 -10.30 -7.48
CA LEU A 224 -4.58 -8.86 -7.61
C LEU A 224 -5.56 -8.19 -6.65
N ASN A 225 -5.08 -7.42 -5.66
CA ASN A 225 -5.93 -6.81 -4.62
C ASN A 225 -6.87 -7.82 -3.93
N GLY A 226 -6.37 -9.03 -3.66
CA GLY A 226 -7.13 -10.13 -3.03
C GLY A 226 -8.14 -10.83 -3.95
N LYS A 227 -8.32 -10.38 -5.19
CA LYS A 227 -9.19 -11.03 -6.18
C LYS A 227 -8.38 -12.01 -7.02
N ARG A 228 -8.91 -13.21 -7.21
CA ARG A 228 -8.24 -14.24 -8.01
C ARG A 228 -8.32 -13.90 -9.50
N TYR A 229 -7.17 -13.88 -10.17
CA TYR A 229 -7.07 -13.81 -11.63
C TYR A 229 -6.61 -15.17 -12.17
N PHE A 230 -7.28 -15.63 -13.23
CA PHE A 230 -6.78 -16.75 -14.04
C PHE A 230 -5.61 -16.25 -14.87
N ARG A 231 -4.48 -16.94 -14.77
CA ARG A 231 -3.26 -16.61 -15.50
C ARG A 231 -3.02 -17.65 -16.59
N THR A 232 -3.07 -17.22 -17.84
CA THR A 232 -2.77 -18.05 -19.02
C THR A 232 -1.58 -17.47 -19.74
N CYS A 233 -0.50 -18.25 -19.87
CA CYS A 233 0.77 -17.79 -20.47
C CYS A 233 1.12 -18.52 -21.77
N ASP A 234 0.39 -19.59 -22.11
CA ASP A 234 0.64 -20.34 -23.33
C ASP A 234 0.05 -19.59 -24.53
N PRO A 235 0.87 -19.12 -25.49
CA PRO A 235 0.37 -18.49 -26.72
C PRO A 235 -0.40 -19.48 -27.61
N ASN A 236 -0.29 -20.78 -27.36
CA ASN A 236 -0.95 -21.85 -28.10
C ASN A 236 -2.06 -22.56 -27.29
N ASP A 237 -2.52 -21.97 -26.18
CA ASP A 237 -3.55 -22.56 -25.32
C ASP A 237 -4.76 -23.06 -26.14
N SER A 238 -5.29 -24.23 -25.82
CA SER A 238 -6.48 -24.80 -26.48
C SER A 238 -7.68 -23.85 -26.51
N VAL A 239 -7.80 -22.94 -25.54
CA VAL A 239 -8.82 -21.89 -25.49
C VAL A 239 -8.25 -20.61 -26.10
N ALA A 240 -8.61 -20.34 -27.37
CA ALA A 240 -8.07 -19.22 -28.12
C ALA A 240 -8.31 -17.85 -27.44
N GLU A 241 -9.46 -17.69 -26.78
CA GLU A 241 -9.84 -16.48 -26.06
C GLU A 241 -9.09 -16.31 -24.73
N ALA A 242 -8.38 -17.32 -24.25
CA ALA A 242 -7.53 -17.24 -23.08
C ALA A 242 -6.08 -16.88 -23.43
N ARG A 243 -5.72 -16.88 -24.72
CA ARG A 243 -4.34 -16.62 -25.16
C ARG A 243 -3.96 -15.14 -24.96
N PRO A 244 -2.74 -14.86 -24.47
CA PRO A 244 -2.16 -13.52 -24.47
C PRO A 244 -2.17 -12.91 -25.88
N GLN A 245 -2.55 -11.65 -25.99
CA GLN A 245 -2.52 -10.90 -27.26
C GLN A 245 -1.39 -9.89 -27.22
N CYS A 246 -0.20 -10.28 -27.69
CA CYS A 246 1.02 -9.48 -27.59
C CYS A 246 1.73 -9.25 -28.93
N TRP A 247 1.04 -9.53 -30.04
CA TRP A 247 1.56 -9.58 -31.42
C TRP A 247 0.54 -9.02 -32.42
#